data_AF-A0A933VAQ9-F1
#
_entry.id   AF-A0A933VAQ9-F1
#
_cell.length_a   1.000
_cell.length_b   1.000
_cell.length_c   1.000
_cell.angle_alpha   90.00
_cell.angle_beta   90.00
_cell.angle_gamma   90.00
#
_symmetry.space_group_name_H-M   'P 1'
#
loop_
_entity.id
_entity.type
_entity.pdbx_description
1 polymer ?
#
loop_
_entity_poly.entity_id
_entity_poly.type
_entity_poly.pdbx_seq_one_letter_code
_entity_poly.pdbx_strand_id
1 'polypeptide(L)'
;MGSIIGLFLLGNVITNGTLGMSMLPAPTAAEKEAQAAPVAPLDEKEILWLARGVYSEKKNEEEMRLIAWVIRNRVETKYRGTTYQEVVTSDKQFS
;
A
#
# COMPACT_ATOMS: atom_id res chain seq x y z
N MET A 1 -13.56 63.29 -12.39
CA MET A 1 -13.00 62.50 -11.27
C MET A 1 -13.48 61.06 -11.41
N GLY A 2 -12.66 60.18 -12.01
CA GLY A 2 -12.81 58.70 -12.09
C GLY A 2 -14.06 58.17 -12.81
N SER A 3 -14.07 57.12 -13.63
CA SER A 3 -13.14 56.01 -13.83
C SER A 3 -13.29 55.52 -15.29
N ILE A 4 -12.16 55.41 -15.99
CA ILE A 4 -12.00 54.72 -17.27
C ILE A 4 -11.46 53.31 -16.96
N ILE A 5 -11.62 52.39 -17.91
CA ILE A 5 -11.16 50.98 -18.00
C ILE A 5 -12.31 50.01 -17.69
N GLY A 6 -12.87 49.27 -18.64
CA GLY A 6 -12.49 49.03 -20.03
C GLY A 6 -13.28 47.81 -20.52
N LEU A 7 -14.52 48.03 -20.93
CA LEU A 7 -15.34 47.06 -21.65
C LEU A 7 -14.99 47.15 -23.14
N PHE A 8 -13.95 46.43 -23.55
CA PHE A 8 -13.55 46.22 -24.95
C PHE A 8 -13.13 44.74 -25.06
N LEU A 9 -13.99 43.90 -25.66
CA LEU A 9 -13.94 43.53 -27.07
C LEU A 9 -12.99 42.35 -27.35
N LEU A 10 -13.62 41.24 -27.77
CA LEU A 10 -13.16 40.35 -28.83
C LEU A 10 -11.80 39.66 -28.66
N GLY A 11 -11.84 38.50 -28.01
CA GLY A 11 -10.90 37.40 -28.28
C GLY A 11 -11.69 36.17 -28.77
N ASN A 12 -11.71 35.98 -30.09
CA ASN A 12 -12.16 34.78 -30.80
C ASN A 12 -11.75 33.50 -30.06
N VAL A 13 -12.67 32.58 -29.72
CA VAL A 13 -13.18 31.50 -30.58
C VAL A 13 -12.04 30.62 -31.16
N ILE A 14 -12.07 29.33 -30.77
CA ILE A 14 -11.31 28.13 -31.22
C ILE A 14 -9.86 28.08 -30.66
N THR A 15 -9.51 27.17 -29.74
CA THR A 15 -9.32 25.74 -30.03
C THR A 15 -9.67 24.79 -28.86
N ASN A 16 -10.38 23.73 -29.23
CA ASN A 16 -10.32 22.34 -28.76
C ASN A 16 -10.37 22.04 -27.26
N GLY A 17 -11.52 21.48 -26.88
CA GLY A 17 -11.70 20.73 -25.64
C GLY A 17 -10.60 19.69 -25.44
N THR A 18 -9.97 19.77 -24.29
CA THR A 18 -9.33 18.65 -23.62
C THR A 18 -9.91 18.62 -22.22
N LEU A 19 -10.53 17.49 -21.89
CA LEU A 19 -11.08 17.19 -20.57
C LEU A 19 -10.02 17.52 -19.52
N GLY A 20 -10.33 18.47 -18.64
CA GLY A 20 -9.55 18.75 -17.45
C GLY A 20 -9.65 17.57 -16.48
N MET A 21 -8.97 16.48 -16.78
CA MET A 21 -8.68 15.43 -15.81
C MET A 21 -7.57 16.00 -14.93
N SER A 22 -7.91 16.53 -13.76
CA SER A 22 -6.89 16.86 -12.77
C SER A 22 -6.17 15.57 -12.38
N MET A 23 -5.00 15.32 -12.96
CA MET A 23 -4.04 14.37 -12.40
C MET A 23 -3.55 14.97 -11.09
N LEU A 24 -4.27 14.69 -10.00
CA LEU A 24 -3.67 14.78 -8.69
C LEU A 24 -2.41 13.91 -8.72
N PRO A 25 -1.25 14.41 -8.28
CA PRO A 25 -0.05 13.59 -8.24
C PRO A 25 -0.34 12.34 -7.41
N ALA A 26 0.07 11.17 -7.91
CA ALA A 26 -0.05 9.94 -7.15
C ALA A 26 0.69 10.13 -5.82
N PRO A 27 0.08 9.74 -4.68
CA PRO A 27 0.71 9.91 -3.40
C PRO A 27 2.05 9.18 -3.39
N THR A 28 3.08 9.85 -2.90
CA THR A 28 4.42 9.28 -2.79
C THR A 28 4.40 8.11 -1.81
N ALA A 29 5.33 7.16 -1.94
CA ALA A 29 5.42 6.02 -1.02
C ALA A 29 5.48 6.46 0.47
N ALA A 30 6.13 7.60 0.73
CA ALA A 30 6.20 8.22 2.05
C ALA A 30 4.83 8.73 2.55
N GLU A 31 3.98 9.28 1.69
CA GLU A 31 2.62 9.70 2.07
C GLU A 31 1.72 8.50 2.37
N LYS A 32 1.91 7.39 1.63
CA LYS A 32 1.22 6.12 1.88
C LYS A 32 1.57 5.51 3.24
N GLU A 33 2.82 5.60 3.66
CA GLU A 33 3.26 5.15 4.98
C GLU A 33 2.70 6.04 6.10
N ALA A 34 2.66 7.36 5.88
CA ALA A 34 2.11 8.32 6.84
C ALA A 34 0.58 8.20 7.06
N GLN A 35 -0.15 7.61 6.09
CA GLN A 35 -1.59 7.35 6.18
C GLN A 35 -1.94 5.90 6.53
N ALA A 36 -0.96 5.09 6.94
CA ALA A 36 -1.25 3.75 7.45
C ALA A 36 -2.11 3.87 8.72
N ALA A 37 -3.32 3.30 8.68
CA ALA A 37 -4.18 3.18 9.84
C ALA A 37 -3.42 2.50 11.00
N PRO A 38 -3.70 2.84 12.27
CA PRO A 38 -3.08 2.16 13.40
C PRO A 38 -3.35 0.66 13.26
N VAL A 39 -2.28 -0.12 13.14
CA VAL A 39 -2.36 -1.57 13.07
C VAL A 39 -2.96 -2.03 14.38
N ALA A 40 -4.14 -2.64 14.33
CA ALA A 40 -4.73 -3.25 15.52
C ALA A 40 -3.69 -4.20 16.14
N PRO A 41 -3.55 -4.24 17.47
CA PRO A 41 -2.56 -5.08 18.11
C PRO A 41 -2.82 -6.53 17.69
N LEU A 42 -1.85 -7.10 16.97
CA LEU A 42 -1.83 -8.51 16.64
C LEU A 42 -1.65 -9.31 17.93
N ASP A 43 -2.33 -10.46 18.00
CA ASP A 43 -2.13 -11.43 19.08
C ASP A 43 -0.64 -11.79 19.15
N GLU A 44 -0.04 -11.67 20.34
CA GLU A 44 1.37 -11.99 20.60
C GLU A 44 1.72 -13.41 20.12
N LYS A 45 0.78 -14.35 20.28
CA LYS A 45 0.96 -15.73 19.83
C LYS A 45 1.14 -15.81 18.31
N GLU A 46 0.39 -15.02 17.55
CA GLU A 46 0.46 -14.98 16.09
C GLU A 46 1.77 -14.34 15.60
N ILE A 47 2.24 -13.31 16.31
CA ILE A 47 3.56 -12.70 16.06
C ILE A 47 4.67 -13.74 16.24
N LEU A 48 4.60 -14.55 17.30
CA LEU A 48 5.57 -15.62 17.55
C LEU A 48 5.54 -16.71 16.48
N TRP A 49 4.36 -17.07 15.95
CA TRP A 49 4.26 -18.02 14.84
C TRP A 49 4.88 -17.48 13.54
N LEU A 50 4.61 -16.21 13.22
CA LEU A 50 5.25 -15.55 12.08
C LEU A 50 6.77 -15.53 12.25
N ALA A 51 7.27 -15.11 13.42
CA ALA A 51 8.70 -15.05 13.69
C ALA A 51 9.38 -16.42 13.58
N ARG A 52 8.74 -17.48 14.10
CA ARG A 52 9.23 -18.86 13.99
C ARG A 52 9.33 -19.30 12.53
N GLY A 53 8.28 -19.08 11.74
CA GLY A 53 8.27 -19.46 10.32
C GLY A 53 9.28 -18.69 9.49
N VAL A 54 9.49 -17.39 9.76
CA VAL A 54 10.51 -16.61 9.04
C VAL A 54 11.92 -17.07 9.40
N TYR A 55 12.18 -17.33 10.69
CA TYR A 55 13.51 -17.71 11.17
C TYR A 55 13.90 -19.16 10.83
N SER A 56 12.93 -20.05 10.65
CA SER A 56 13.20 -21.44 10.22
C SER A 56 13.72 -21.49 8.79
N GLU A 57 13.26 -20.60 7.92
CA GLU A 57 13.66 -20.56 6.50
C GLU A 57 15.05 -19.99 6.28
N LYS A 58 15.30 -18.76 6.76
CA LYS A 58 16.53 -18.00 6.46
C LYS A 58 16.94 -17.11 7.62
N LYS A 59 18.24 -16.78 7.64
CA LYS A 59 18.88 -15.90 8.64
C LYS A 59 19.53 -14.67 7.97
N ASN A 60 19.09 -14.33 6.76
CA ASN A 60 19.45 -13.10 6.07
C ASN A 60 18.29 -12.11 6.19
N GLU A 61 18.58 -10.88 6.63
CA GLU A 61 17.56 -9.86 6.95
C GLU A 61 16.65 -9.51 5.77
N GLU A 62 17.20 -9.40 4.56
CA GLU A 62 16.44 -9.05 3.36
C GLU A 62 15.52 -10.19 2.94
N GLU A 63 16.03 -11.43 2.91
CA GLU A 63 15.23 -12.62 2.61
C GLU A 63 14.14 -12.83 3.66
N MET A 64 14.43 -12.60 4.95
CA MET A 64 13.45 -12.69 6.02
C MET A 64 12.28 -11.71 5.81
N ARG A 65 12.54 -10.48 5.35
CA ARG A 65 11.48 -9.54 4.98
C ARG A 65 10.59 -10.07 3.86
N LEU A 66 11.20 -10.62 2.80
CA LEU A 66 10.46 -11.18 1.67
C LEU A 66 9.60 -12.37 2.10
N ILE A 67 10.13 -13.26 2.94
CA ILE A 67 9.41 -14.41 3.48
C ILE A 67 8.24 -13.96 4.36
N ALA A 68 8.46 -12.97 5.24
CA ALA A 68 7.41 -12.40 6.07
C ALA A 68 6.26 -11.83 5.22
N TRP A 69 6.58 -11.15 4.11
CA TRP A 69 5.58 -10.70 3.14
C TRP A 69 4.80 -11.84 2.49
N VAL A 70 5.47 -12.92 2.08
CA VAL A 70 4.78 -14.09 1.51
C VAL A 70 3.81 -14.70 2.51
N ILE A 71 4.24 -14.87 3.77
CA ILE A 71 3.38 -15.43 4.83
C ILE A 71 2.17 -14.50 5.05
N ARG A 72 2.39 -13.19 5.19
CA ARG A 72 1.30 -12.21 5.32
C ARG A 72 0.32 -12.30 4.15
N ASN A 73 0.82 -12.33 2.91
CA ASN A 73 -0.01 -12.41 1.71
C ASN A 73 -0.88 -13.67 1.70
N ARG A 74 -0.35 -14.80 2.18
CA ARG A 74 -1.12 -16.05 2.30
C ARG A 74 -2.26 -15.94 3.30
N VAL A 75 -2.02 -15.33 4.46
CA VAL A 75 -3.06 -15.06 5.47
C VAL A 75 -4.15 -14.16 4.88
N GLU A 76 -3.77 -13.05 4.22
CA GLU A 76 -4.72 -12.10 3.64
C GLU A 76 -5.57 -12.70 2.51
N THR A 77 -4.95 -13.55 1.69
CA THR A 77 -5.64 -14.25 0.59
C THR A 77 -6.32 -15.55 1.01
N LYS A 78 -6.22 -15.91 2.30
CA LYS A 78 -6.73 -17.16 2.88
C LYS A 78 -6.19 -18.42 2.20
N TYR A 79 -4.99 -18.33 1.65
CA TYR A 79 -4.34 -19.44 0.98
C TYR A 79 -3.71 -20.38 2.00
N ARG A 80 -4.34 -21.56 2.19
CA ARG A 80 -3.89 -22.62 3.11
C ARG A 80 -3.82 -22.17 4.58
N GLY A 81 -4.71 -21.27 4.98
CA GLY A 81 -4.84 -20.82 6.36
C GLY A 81 -5.41 -19.41 6.45
N THR A 82 -5.96 -19.07 7.61
CA THR A 82 -6.48 -17.75 7.96
C THR A 82 -5.72 -17.10 9.11
N THR A 83 -4.80 -17.85 9.72
CA THR A 83 -3.88 -17.40 10.78
C THR A 83 -2.43 -17.67 10.37
N TYR A 84 -1.48 -16.98 10.99
CA TYR A 84 -0.06 -17.23 10.77
C TYR A 84 0.31 -18.66 11.19
N GLN A 85 -0.27 -19.15 12.29
CA GLN A 85 -0.08 -20.53 12.73
C GLN A 85 -0.49 -21.54 11.65
N GLU A 86 -1.69 -21.41 11.08
CA GLU A 86 -2.20 -22.34 10.05
C GLU A 86 -1.34 -22.31 8.79
N VAL A 87 -0.94 -21.11 8.35
CA VAL A 87 -0.11 -20.96 7.15
C VAL A 87 1.28 -21.58 7.35
N VAL A 88 1.94 -21.31 8.48
CA VAL A 88 3.29 -21.82 8.78
C VAL A 88 3.29 -23.32 9.00
N THR A 89 2.23 -23.89 9.60
CA THR A 89 2.10 -25.33 9.85
C THR A 89 1.55 -26.11 8.66
N SER A 90 1.26 -25.45 7.53
CA SER A 90 0.73 -26.12 6.35
C SER A 90 1.76 -27.06 5.71
N ASP A 91 1.29 -28.26 5.36
CA ASP A 91 2.14 -29.34 4.84
C ASP A 91 3.04 -28.89 3.68
N LYS A 92 4.34 -29.16 3.82
CA LYS A 92 5.39 -28.95 2.81
C LYS A 92 5.60 -27.49 2.36
N GLN A 93 5.15 -26.51 3.15
CA GLN A 93 5.29 -25.10 2.79
C GLN A 93 6.47 -24.38 3.42
N PHE A 94 6.86 -24.80 4.62
CA PHE A 94 7.97 -24.26 5.39
C PHE A 94 8.75 -25.42 6.02
N SER A 95 10.02 -25.18 6.28
CA SER A 95 11.07 -26.10 6.74
C SER A 95 10.96 -26.40 8.23
#